data_AF-A0A971CK48-F1
#
_entry.id   AF-A0A971CK48-F1
#
_cell.length_a   1.000
_cell.length_b   1.000
_cell.length_c   1.000
_cell.angle_alpha   90.00
_cell.angle_beta   90.00
_cell.angle_gamma   90.00
#
_symmetry.space_group_name_H-M   'P 1'
#
loop_
_entity.id
_entity.type
_entity.pdbx_description
1 polymer ?
#
loop_
_entity_poly.entity_id
_entity_poly.type
_entity_poly.pdbx_seq_one_letter_code
_entity_poly.pdbx_strand_id
1 'polypeptide(L)'
;MRHLLVALILLAILCPSAFAQARGSSPSSAAPAGETITGIISCGEGYTSHELYDVKLTLKEVIRGEEAWKRLQAADTGNTPAPAGMEYLLALVRFEYYARGVPGLCVHKLLPDHFTAYSAAGEDYKQVPVVPPRPKLRQDLKSGDSFEGWLVFAVAADDNAPLMSYSAESGGAVQHGESQWFVLR
;
A
#
# COMPACT_ATOMS: atom_id res chain seq x y z
N MET A 1 63.26 -35.64 -18.31
CA MET A 1 61.96 -35.23 -18.92
C MET A 1 61.09 -34.66 -17.82
N ARG A 2 60.55 -33.47 -18.08
CA ARG A 2 60.03 -32.49 -17.12
C ARG A 2 58.52 -32.68 -17.00
N HIS A 3 58.00 -33.08 -15.85
CA HIS A 3 56.55 -33.09 -15.61
C HIS A 3 56.19 -32.02 -14.58
N LEU A 4 55.63 -30.93 -15.10
CA LEU A 4 55.00 -29.84 -14.34
C LEU A 4 53.65 -30.35 -13.81
N LEU A 5 53.45 -30.34 -12.49
CA LEU A 5 52.13 -30.50 -11.88
C LEU A 5 51.45 -29.11 -11.87
N VAL A 6 50.36 -28.95 -12.62
CA VAL A 6 49.51 -27.75 -12.55
C VAL A 6 48.31 -28.09 -11.69
N ALA A 7 48.25 -27.49 -10.50
CA ALA A 7 47.09 -27.55 -9.62
C ALA A 7 46.07 -26.48 -10.06
N LEU A 8 44.93 -26.93 -10.56
CA LEU A 8 43.81 -26.06 -10.94
C LEU A 8 42.90 -25.87 -9.71
N ILE A 9 43.03 -24.72 -9.03
CA ILE A 9 42.13 -24.34 -7.94
C ILE A 9 40.92 -23.63 -8.56
N LEU A 10 39.77 -24.31 -8.60
CA LEU A 10 38.48 -23.67 -8.89
C LEU A 10 38.01 -22.90 -7.66
N LEU A 11 38.08 -21.57 -7.70
CA LEU A 11 37.41 -20.71 -6.74
C LEU A 11 35.92 -20.60 -7.16
N ALA A 12 35.03 -21.32 -6.47
CA ALA A 12 33.60 -21.18 -6.67
C ALA A 12 33.15 -19.86 -6.02
N ILE A 13 32.84 -18.86 -6.84
CA ILE A 13 32.23 -17.60 -6.40
C ILE A 13 30.77 -17.92 -6.03
N LEU A 14 30.49 -18.03 -4.73
CA LEU A 14 29.13 -17.99 -4.19
C LEU A 14 28.58 -16.59 -4.39
N CYS A 15 27.87 -16.37 -5.48
CA CYS A 15 27.04 -15.19 -5.66
C CYS A 15 25.75 -15.44 -4.86
N PRO A 16 25.49 -14.74 -3.75
CA PRO A 16 24.20 -14.87 -3.09
C PRO A 16 23.15 -14.29 -4.02
N SER A 17 22.32 -15.16 -4.59
CA SER A 17 21.10 -14.78 -5.29
C SER A 17 20.15 -14.13 -4.29
N ALA A 18 20.22 -12.82 -4.13
CA ALA A 18 19.14 -12.07 -3.50
C ALA A 18 17.91 -12.26 -4.39
N PHE A 19 16.95 -13.06 -3.94
CA PHE A 19 15.63 -13.12 -4.57
C PHE A 19 15.11 -11.69 -4.60
N ALA A 20 14.94 -11.12 -5.80
CA ALA A 20 14.32 -9.82 -5.97
C ALA A 20 12.87 -9.95 -5.47
N GLN A 21 12.61 -9.37 -4.29
CA GLN A 21 11.28 -9.36 -3.71
C GLN A 21 10.34 -8.56 -4.62
N ALA A 22 9.12 -9.07 -4.84
CA ALA A 22 8.11 -8.37 -5.63
C ALA A 22 7.85 -6.98 -5.01
N ARG A 23 7.85 -5.94 -5.85
CA ARG A 23 7.60 -4.56 -5.41
C ARG A 23 6.29 -4.47 -4.64
N GLY A 24 6.34 -3.75 -3.52
CA GLY A 24 5.20 -3.54 -2.63
C GLY A 24 4.82 -4.74 -1.77
N SER A 25 5.55 -5.86 -1.78
CA SER A 25 5.21 -7.02 -0.92
C SER A 25 5.75 -6.91 0.51
N SER A 26 6.57 -5.91 0.81
CA SER A 26 7.12 -5.65 2.15
C SER A 26 7.48 -4.18 2.34
N PRO A 27 7.67 -3.72 3.59
CA PRO A 27 8.16 -2.37 3.87
C PRO A 27 9.47 -2.02 3.14
N SER A 28 10.42 -2.97 3.07
CA SER A 28 11.72 -2.76 2.41
C SER A 28 11.64 -2.76 0.87
N SER A 29 10.55 -3.26 0.30
CA SER A 29 10.30 -3.30 -1.15
C SER A 29 9.16 -2.36 -1.58
N ALA A 30 8.72 -1.45 -0.70
CA ALA A 30 7.57 -0.57 -0.92
C ALA A 30 7.62 0.14 -2.28
N ALA A 31 6.47 0.20 -2.94
CA ALA A 31 6.34 0.80 -4.26
C ALA A 31 6.25 2.34 -4.17
N PRO A 32 6.91 3.10 -5.06
CA PRO A 32 6.76 4.54 -5.13
C PRO A 32 5.43 4.95 -5.78
N ALA A 33 5.10 6.24 -5.70
CA ALA A 33 4.01 6.82 -6.47
C ALA A 33 4.22 6.58 -7.99
N GLY A 34 3.12 6.32 -8.69
CA GLY A 34 3.08 5.99 -10.12
C GLY A 34 3.21 4.50 -10.43
N GLU A 35 3.70 3.68 -9.51
CA GLU A 35 3.84 2.24 -9.72
C GLU A 35 2.55 1.50 -9.33
N THR A 36 2.09 0.62 -10.22
CA THR A 36 0.96 -0.29 -9.95
C THR A 36 1.49 -1.62 -9.42
N ILE A 37 1.03 -2.02 -8.24
CA ILE A 37 1.30 -3.34 -7.67
C ILE A 37 0.04 -4.20 -7.68
N THR A 38 0.23 -5.51 -7.73
CA THR A 38 -0.86 -6.49 -7.80
C THR A 38 -0.92 -7.32 -6.53
N GLY A 39 -2.12 -7.60 -6.05
CA GLY A 39 -2.38 -8.51 -4.94
C GLY A 39 -3.47 -9.51 -5.28
N ILE A 40 -3.67 -10.47 -4.38
CA ILE A 40 -4.81 -11.37 -4.42
C ILE A 40 -5.60 -11.18 -3.13
N ILE A 41 -6.91 -11.02 -3.27
CA ILE A 41 -7.86 -11.08 -2.16
C ILE A 41 -8.64 -12.39 -2.28
N SER A 42 -8.61 -13.18 -1.22
CA SER A 42 -9.50 -14.33 -1.03
C SER A 42 -10.74 -13.86 -0.31
N CYS A 43 -11.92 -14.10 -0.87
CA CYS A 43 -13.19 -13.78 -0.25
C CYS A 43 -13.98 -15.05 0.09
N GLY A 44 -14.35 -15.19 1.36
CA GLY A 44 -15.19 -16.29 1.83
C GLY A 44 -15.08 -16.46 3.36
N GLU A 45 -16.09 -17.08 3.95
CA GLU A 45 -16.10 -17.38 5.39
C GLU A 45 -15.98 -18.89 5.64
N GLY A 46 -15.14 -19.27 6.61
CA GLY A 46 -15.08 -20.63 7.15
C GLY A 46 -14.72 -21.70 6.11
N TYR A 47 -15.59 -22.72 5.96
CA TYR A 47 -15.38 -23.86 5.04
C TYR A 47 -16.04 -23.65 3.67
N THR A 48 -16.49 -22.44 3.33
CA THR A 48 -17.07 -22.14 2.02
C THR A 48 -15.98 -22.02 0.95
N SER A 49 -16.34 -22.24 -0.33
CA SER A 49 -15.40 -22.04 -1.43
C SER A 49 -14.95 -20.57 -1.47
N HIS A 50 -13.65 -20.34 -1.28
CA HIS A 50 -13.09 -19.00 -1.40
C HIS A 50 -13.04 -18.57 -2.87
N GLU A 51 -13.65 -17.44 -3.17
CA GLU A 51 -13.49 -16.76 -4.45
C GLU A 51 -12.19 -15.94 -4.42
N LEU A 52 -11.37 -16.05 -5.47
CA LEU A 52 -10.12 -15.30 -5.58
C LEU A 52 -10.31 -14.09 -6.48
N TYR A 53 -9.73 -12.97 -6.06
CA TYR A 53 -9.80 -11.70 -6.77
C TYR A 53 -8.40 -11.14 -7.00
N ASP A 54 -8.11 -10.75 -8.23
CA ASP A 54 -6.99 -9.90 -8.55
C ASP A 54 -7.29 -8.47 -8.14
N VAL A 55 -6.35 -7.86 -7.42
CA VAL A 55 -6.40 -6.45 -7.10
C VAL A 55 -5.20 -5.73 -7.67
N LYS A 56 -5.44 -4.51 -8.15
CA LYS A 56 -4.38 -3.60 -8.57
C LYS A 56 -4.46 -2.32 -7.76
N LEU A 57 -3.35 -1.96 -7.14
CA LEU A 57 -3.24 -0.75 -6.34
C LEU A 57 -2.19 0.15 -6.96
N THR A 58 -2.52 1.43 -7.10
CA THR A 58 -1.56 2.46 -7.53
C THR A 58 -1.64 3.64 -6.59
N LEU A 59 -0.53 4.00 -5.95
CA LEU A 59 -0.37 5.31 -5.34
C LEU A 59 -0.15 6.32 -6.46
N LYS A 60 -1.16 7.13 -6.77
CA LYS A 60 -1.14 8.05 -7.93
C LYS A 60 -0.38 9.34 -7.63
N GLU A 61 -0.60 9.90 -6.46
CA GLU A 61 -0.08 11.20 -6.07
C GLU A 61 0.12 11.24 -4.55
N VAL A 62 1.19 11.91 -4.12
CA VAL A 62 1.48 12.25 -2.73
C VAL A 62 1.64 13.76 -2.63
N ILE A 63 0.95 14.37 -1.68
CA ILE A 63 1.03 15.82 -1.41
C ILE A 63 1.29 16.00 0.07
N ARG A 64 2.25 16.85 0.42
CA ARG A 64 2.72 17.02 1.80
C ARG A 64 2.64 18.45 2.28
N GLY A 65 2.73 18.61 3.61
CA GLY A 65 2.96 19.89 4.25
C GLY A 65 1.90 20.93 3.98
N GLU A 66 2.35 22.14 3.68
CA GLU A 66 1.50 23.31 3.49
C GLU A 66 0.49 23.14 2.34
N GLU A 67 0.86 22.45 1.26
CA GLU A 67 -0.06 22.21 0.14
C GLU A 67 -1.15 21.21 0.52
N ALA A 68 -0.80 20.14 1.25
CA ALA A 68 -1.79 19.21 1.78
C ALA A 68 -2.76 19.91 2.75
N TRP A 69 -2.23 20.77 3.60
CA TRP A 69 -3.03 21.55 4.54
C TRP A 69 -4.01 22.51 3.84
N LYS A 70 -3.57 23.21 2.79
CA LYS A 70 -4.47 24.07 1.98
C LYS A 70 -5.61 23.27 1.35
N ARG A 71 -5.32 22.08 0.81
CA ARG A 71 -6.35 21.22 0.21
C ARG A 71 -7.34 20.69 1.26
N LEU A 72 -6.87 20.40 2.48
CA LEU A 72 -7.74 19.99 3.57
C LEU A 72 -8.65 21.12 4.04
N GLN A 73 -8.13 22.34 4.18
CA GLN A 73 -8.95 23.51 4.51
C GLN A 73 -9.99 23.79 3.43
N ALA A 74 -9.64 23.61 2.16
CA ALA A 74 -10.57 23.75 1.04
C ALA A 74 -11.64 22.64 1.01
N ALA A 75 -11.32 21.45 1.52
CA ALA A 75 -12.26 20.32 1.59
C ALA A 75 -13.29 20.52 2.71
N ASP A 76 -12.86 21.00 3.87
CA ASP A 76 -13.71 21.32 5.02
C ASP A 76 -13.03 22.35 5.92
N THR A 77 -13.70 23.49 6.16
CA THR A 77 -13.20 24.55 7.05
C THR A 77 -13.15 24.14 8.52
N GLY A 78 -13.81 23.04 8.88
CA GLY A 78 -13.77 22.43 10.22
C GLY A 78 -12.55 21.55 10.46
N ASN A 79 -11.73 21.28 9.44
CA ASN A 79 -10.46 20.57 9.62
C ASN A 79 -9.52 21.39 10.53
N THR A 80 -8.85 20.71 11.46
CA THR A 80 -7.88 21.35 12.37
C THR A 80 -6.46 21.24 11.83
N PRO A 81 -5.54 22.15 12.20
CA PRO A 81 -4.12 22.03 11.85
C PRO A 81 -3.52 20.70 12.32
N ALA A 82 -2.43 20.29 11.67
CA ALA A 82 -1.70 19.08 12.06
C ALA A 82 -1.17 19.22 13.50
N PRO A 83 -1.03 18.11 14.25
CA PRO A 83 -0.40 18.11 15.56
C PRO A 83 1.01 18.71 15.53
N ALA A 84 1.48 19.23 16.67
CA ALA A 84 2.83 19.79 16.76
C ALA A 84 3.90 18.76 16.35
N GLY A 85 4.84 19.18 15.50
CA GLY A 85 5.89 18.31 14.95
C GLY A 85 5.44 17.39 13.80
N MET A 86 4.17 17.46 13.41
CA MET A 86 3.61 16.70 12.29
C MET A 86 3.16 17.61 11.15
N GLU A 87 2.97 17.00 9.99
CA GLU A 87 2.32 17.61 8.84
C GLU A 87 1.28 16.67 8.24
N TYR A 88 0.35 17.24 7.48
CA TYR A 88 -0.58 16.43 6.72
C TYR A 88 0.06 15.91 5.42
N LEU A 89 -0.30 14.69 5.07
CA LEU A 89 0.05 14.04 3.83
C LEU A 89 -1.23 13.50 3.19
N LEU A 90 -1.47 13.87 1.94
CA LEU A 90 -2.55 13.34 1.10
C LEU A 90 -1.99 12.28 0.17
N ALA A 91 -2.67 11.13 0.09
CA ALA A 91 -2.35 10.07 -0.86
C ALA A 91 -3.57 9.79 -1.74
N LEU A 92 -3.42 9.97 -3.05
CA LEU A 92 -4.43 9.54 -4.02
C LEU A 92 -4.17 8.09 -4.40
N VAL A 93 -5.11 7.20 -4.09
CA VAL A 93 -4.99 5.77 -4.39
C VAL A 93 -6.00 5.40 -5.46
N ARG A 94 -5.54 4.65 -6.46
CA ARG A 94 -6.38 3.90 -7.41
C ARG A 94 -6.42 2.45 -7.00
N PHE A 95 -7.63 1.89 -6.96
CA PHE A 95 -7.89 0.48 -6.68
C PHE A 95 -8.70 -0.13 -7.82
N GLU A 96 -8.34 -1.32 -8.28
CA GLU A 96 -9.10 -2.10 -9.26
C GLU A 96 -9.32 -3.51 -8.72
N TYR A 97 -10.50 -4.08 -8.95
CA TYR A 97 -10.93 -5.34 -8.32
C TYR A 97 -11.56 -6.28 -9.36
N TYR A 98 -10.98 -7.47 -9.57
CA TYR A 98 -11.40 -8.40 -10.61
C TYR A 98 -11.46 -9.85 -10.11
N ALA A 99 -12.59 -10.52 -10.27
CA ALA A 99 -12.71 -11.95 -9.95
C ALA A 99 -11.88 -12.80 -10.91
N ARG A 100 -11.20 -13.83 -10.38
CA ARG A 100 -10.48 -14.84 -11.18
C ARG A 100 -11.39 -15.96 -11.70
N GLY A 101 -12.63 -16.01 -11.26
CA GLY A 101 -13.59 -17.05 -11.61
C GLY A 101 -15.03 -16.58 -11.48
N VAL A 102 -15.95 -17.51 -11.73
CA VAL A 102 -17.40 -17.29 -11.61
C VAL A 102 -17.92 -17.93 -10.32
N PRO A 103 -18.97 -17.37 -9.68
CA PRO A 103 -19.78 -16.24 -10.16
C PRO A 103 -19.16 -14.86 -9.91
N GLY A 104 -18.16 -14.72 -9.03
CA GLY A 104 -17.44 -13.47 -8.79
C GLY A 104 -18.26 -12.41 -8.05
N LEU A 105 -19.07 -12.85 -7.08
CA LEU A 105 -20.13 -12.03 -6.46
C LEU A 105 -19.71 -11.26 -5.22
N CYS A 106 -18.56 -11.58 -4.64
CA CYS A 106 -18.06 -10.87 -3.47
C CYS A 106 -17.87 -9.37 -3.74
N VAL A 107 -18.38 -8.56 -2.82
CA VAL A 107 -18.22 -7.10 -2.78
C VAL A 107 -17.08 -6.75 -1.86
N HIS A 108 -16.04 -6.09 -2.38
CA HIS A 108 -14.97 -5.54 -1.56
C HIS A 108 -15.35 -4.14 -1.08
N LYS A 109 -15.42 -3.95 0.25
CA LYS A 109 -15.62 -2.62 0.83
C LYS A 109 -14.27 -1.91 0.92
N LEU A 110 -13.95 -1.06 -0.05
CA LEU A 110 -12.73 -0.26 0.02
C LEU A 110 -12.91 0.86 1.03
N LEU A 111 -12.18 0.80 2.15
CA LEU A 111 -12.30 1.75 3.27
C LEU A 111 -10.95 2.39 3.62
N PRO A 112 -10.94 3.60 4.22
CA PRO A 112 -9.71 4.20 4.73
C PRO A 112 -8.99 3.33 5.76
N ASP A 113 -9.74 2.58 6.56
CA ASP A 113 -9.20 1.72 7.63
C ASP A 113 -8.43 0.52 7.10
N HIS A 114 -8.49 0.27 5.79
CA HIS A 114 -7.63 -0.72 5.14
C HIS A 114 -6.19 -0.21 4.96
N PHE A 115 -5.96 1.08 5.22
CA PHE A 115 -4.69 1.74 5.00
C PHE A 115 -4.12 2.27 6.32
N THR A 116 -2.88 1.89 6.60
CA THR A 116 -2.14 2.35 7.78
C THR A 116 -0.86 3.02 7.35
N ALA A 117 -0.57 4.19 7.93
CA ALA A 117 0.71 4.86 7.71
C ALA A 117 1.71 4.48 8.82
N TYR A 118 2.97 4.37 8.45
CA TYR A 118 4.08 4.07 9.36
C TYR A 118 5.21 5.06 9.10
N SER A 119 6.00 5.31 10.13
CA SER A 119 7.27 6.01 9.96
C SER A 119 8.25 5.17 9.13
N ALA A 120 9.30 5.79 8.61
CA ALA A 120 10.40 5.06 7.98
C ALA A 120 11.05 4.00 8.89
N ALA A 121 10.92 4.15 10.22
CA ALA A 121 11.38 3.20 11.21
C ALA A 121 10.37 2.07 11.50
N GLY A 122 9.16 2.13 10.92
CA GLY A 122 8.10 1.13 11.10
C GLY A 122 7.17 1.39 12.27
N GLU A 123 7.12 2.61 12.81
CA GLU A 123 6.21 2.98 13.89
C GLU A 123 4.88 3.51 13.34
N ASP A 124 3.75 3.01 13.85
CA ASP A 124 2.41 3.39 13.39
C ASP A 124 2.13 4.89 13.60
N TYR A 125 1.68 5.55 12.52
CA TYR A 125 1.03 6.85 12.62
C TYR A 125 -0.45 6.68 12.93
N LYS A 126 -0.91 7.37 13.98
CA LYS A 126 -2.31 7.34 14.38
C LYS A 126 -3.19 8.02 13.33
N GLN A 127 -4.38 7.47 13.12
CA GLN A 127 -5.41 8.11 12.30
C GLN A 127 -5.82 9.46 12.90
N VAL A 128 -6.12 10.42 12.02
CA VAL A 128 -6.54 11.77 12.38
C VAL A 128 -7.98 12.02 11.91
N PRO A 129 -8.83 12.65 12.73
CA PRO A 129 -10.25 12.86 12.40
C PRO A 129 -10.44 14.08 11.49
N VAL A 130 -9.90 14.04 10.26
CA VAL A 130 -10.02 15.11 9.26
C VAL A 130 -10.76 14.64 8.02
N VAL A 131 -11.41 15.58 7.35
CA VAL A 131 -12.16 15.34 6.11
C VAL A 131 -11.22 15.49 4.91
N PRO A 132 -10.94 14.41 4.15
CA PRO A 132 -10.10 14.47 2.96
C PRO A 132 -10.78 15.23 1.81
N PRO A 133 -10.01 15.68 0.80
CA PRO A 133 -10.57 16.14 -0.47
C PRO A 133 -11.45 15.09 -1.15
N ARG A 134 -12.37 15.54 -2.02
CA ARG A 134 -13.17 14.63 -2.86
C ARG A 134 -12.35 14.18 -4.08
N PRO A 135 -12.53 12.94 -4.56
CA PRO A 135 -13.29 11.85 -3.94
C PRO A 135 -12.58 11.31 -2.69
N LYS A 136 -13.32 11.13 -1.58
CA LYS A 136 -12.81 10.42 -0.39
C LYS A 136 -12.68 8.93 -0.71
N LEU A 137 -11.61 8.28 -0.29
CA LEU A 137 -11.48 6.83 -0.45
C LEU A 137 -12.52 6.06 0.37
N ARG A 138 -13.65 5.72 -0.25
CA ARG A 138 -14.67 4.84 0.31
C ARG A 138 -15.58 4.38 -0.82
N GLN A 139 -15.61 3.09 -1.12
CA GLN A 139 -16.48 2.55 -2.16
C GLN A 139 -16.74 1.05 -1.98
N ASP A 140 -17.94 0.60 -2.30
CA ASP A 140 -18.23 -0.83 -2.45
C ASP A 140 -17.90 -1.24 -3.90
N LEU A 141 -17.00 -2.20 -4.07
CA LEU A 141 -16.50 -2.64 -5.38
C LEU A 141 -16.98 -4.05 -5.70
N LYS A 142 -17.58 -4.22 -6.87
CA LYS A 142 -17.86 -5.50 -7.50
C LYS A 142 -16.74 -5.87 -8.47
N SER A 143 -16.68 -7.14 -8.87
CA SER A 143 -15.74 -7.56 -9.92
C SER A 143 -15.90 -6.70 -11.17
N GLY A 144 -14.80 -6.12 -11.64
CA GLY A 144 -14.77 -5.20 -12.77
C GLY A 144 -14.66 -3.73 -12.37
N ASP A 145 -14.97 -3.39 -11.12
CA ASP A 145 -14.97 -2.00 -10.66
C ASP A 145 -13.55 -1.47 -10.43
N SER A 146 -13.42 -0.16 -10.57
CA SER A 146 -12.24 0.60 -10.15
C SER A 146 -12.67 1.89 -9.46
N PHE A 147 -11.85 2.36 -8.53
CA PHE A 147 -12.12 3.59 -7.80
C PHE A 147 -10.82 4.34 -7.47
N GLU A 148 -10.89 5.66 -7.51
CA GLU A 148 -9.81 6.55 -7.09
C GLU A 148 -10.30 7.42 -5.93
N GLY A 149 -9.49 7.56 -4.89
CA GLY A 149 -9.85 8.33 -3.71
C GLY A 149 -8.67 8.80 -2.88
N TRP A 150 -8.87 9.92 -2.20
CA TRP A 150 -7.92 10.53 -1.30
C TRP A 150 -7.98 9.91 0.09
N LEU A 151 -6.79 9.64 0.62
CA LEU A 151 -6.49 9.35 2.02
C LEU A 151 -5.75 10.53 2.65
N VAL A 152 -5.83 10.65 3.98
CA VAL A 152 -5.08 11.65 4.75
C VAL A 152 -4.36 10.96 5.89
N PHE A 153 -3.10 11.32 6.07
CA PHE A 153 -2.29 10.93 7.21
C PHE A 153 -1.69 12.17 7.86
N ALA A 154 -1.42 12.09 9.17
CA ALA A 154 -0.52 13.02 9.84
C ALA A 154 0.79 12.29 10.14
N VAL A 155 1.87 12.74 9.52
CA VAL A 155 3.20 12.12 9.62
C VAL A 155 4.17 13.10 10.26
N ALA A 156 5.28 12.61 10.82
CA ALA A 156 6.30 13.51 11.35
C ALA A 156 6.87 14.38 10.22
N ALA A 157 7.04 15.67 10.47
CA ALA A 157 7.47 16.61 9.43
C ALA A 157 8.89 16.34 8.92
N ASP A 158 9.72 15.68 9.73
CA ASP A 158 11.09 15.27 9.39
C ASP A 158 11.18 13.83 8.84
N ASP A 159 10.07 13.09 8.78
CA ASP A 159 10.05 11.78 8.12
C ASP A 159 9.97 11.95 6.59
N ASN A 160 11.09 11.67 5.92
CA ASN A 160 11.24 11.82 4.48
C ASN A 160 10.85 10.54 3.70
N ALA A 161 10.47 9.46 4.39
CA ALA A 161 10.10 8.21 3.75
C ALA A 161 9.02 7.44 4.53
N PRO A 162 7.92 8.07 4.93
CA PRO A 162 6.83 7.35 5.57
C PRO A 162 6.29 6.28 4.62
N LEU A 163 5.78 5.21 5.20
CA LEU A 163 5.22 4.08 4.46
C LEU A 163 3.70 4.06 4.62
N MET A 164 3.01 3.52 3.64
CA MET A 164 1.60 3.16 3.72
C MET A 164 1.45 1.68 3.41
N SER A 165 0.78 0.95 4.30
CA SER A 165 0.32 -0.40 4.01
C SER A 165 -1.14 -0.37 3.56
N TYR A 166 -1.53 -1.36 2.76
CA TYR A 166 -2.90 -1.77 2.54
C TYR A 166 -3.07 -3.21 3.04
N SER A 167 -4.13 -3.49 3.79
CA SER A 167 -4.54 -4.84 4.17
C SER A 167 -6.03 -5.03 3.96
N ALA A 168 -6.41 -6.12 3.30
CA ALA A 168 -7.81 -6.49 3.09
C ALA A 168 -8.48 -7.02 4.37
N GLU A 169 -7.68 -7.41 5.37
CA GLU A 169 -8.17 -7.99 6.63
C GLU A 169 -8.58 -6.92 7.66
N SER A 170 -7.89 -5.78 7.64
CA SER A 170 -8.26 -4.62 8.46
C SER A 170 -9.65 -4.12 8.06
N GLY A 171 -10.50 -3.77 9.04
CA GLY A 171 -11.87 -3.29 8.77
C GLY A 171 -12.99 -4.32 8.93
N GLY A 172 -12.68 -5.54 9.43
CA GLY A 172 -13.68 -6.54 9.80
C GLY A 172 -14.24 -7.33 8.61
N ALA A 173 -13.46 -7.44 7.53
CA ALA A 173 -13.86 -8.15 6.33
C ALA A 173 -13.57 -9.66 6.42
N VAL A 174 -14.34 -10.44 5.66
CA VAL A 174 -14.20 -11.88 5.42
C VAL A 174 -13.18 -12.16 4.30
N GLN A 175 -12.24 -11.23 4.18
CA GLN A 175 -11.33 -11.12 3.05
C GLN A 175 -9.90 -11.16 3.56
N HIS A 176 -9.10 -12.02 2.93
CA HIS A 176 -7.70 -12.24 3.28
C HIS A 176 -6.80 -11.91 2.10
N GLY A 177 -5.65 -11.31 2.37
CA GLY A 177 -4.67 -10.98 1.35
C GLY A 177 -3.37 -10.48 1.97
N GLU A 178 -2.26 -10.69 1.26
CA GLU A 178 -0.97 -10.17 1.70
C GLU A 178 -0.99 -8.64 1.75
N SER A 179 -0.34 -8.05 2.75
CA SER A 179 -0.24 -6.59 2.83
C SER A 179 0.57 -6.02 1.67
N GLN A 180 0.10 -4.90 1.14
CA GLN A 180 0.74 -4.18 0.04
C GLN A 180 1.30 -2.86 0.54
N TRP A 181 2.51 -2.48 0.09
CA TRP A 181 3.28 -1.41 0.69
C TRP A 181 3.68 -0.34 -0.34
N PHE A 182 3.49 0.91 0.05
CA PHE A 182 3.91 2.08 -0.71
C PHE A 182 4.80 3.00 0.13
N VAL A 183 5.74 3.67 -0.53
CA VAL A 183 6.49 4.77 0.08
C VAL A 183 5.83 6.10 -0.27
N LEU A 184 5.59 6.93 0.74
CA LEU A 184 4.87 8.20 0.66
C LEU A 184 5.85 9.38 0.49
N ARG A 185 6.48 9.44 -0.69
CA ARG A 185 7.43 10.49 -1.08
C ARG A 185 6.84 11.41 -2.16
#